data_AF-A0A290S7P1-F1
#
_entry.id   AF-A0A290S7P1-F1
#
_cell.length_a   1.000
_cell.length_b   1.000
_cell.length_c   1.000
_cell.angle_alpha   90.00
_cell.angle_beta   90.00
_cell.angle_gamma   90.00
#
_symmetry.space_group_name_H-M   'P 1'
#
loop_
_entity.id
_entity.type
_entity.pdbx_description
1 polymer ?
#
loop_
_entity_poly.entity_id
_entity_poly.type
_entity_poly.pdbx_seq_one_letter_code
_entity_poly.pdbx_strand_id
1 'polypeptide(L)'
;MSVKVEDRPIEQVREQVIDQLIYNYSHGVISVDAFERRLDSAMDAPNNDALLALVEDLTLNTDQQYKAEKQSQFKPHYSAQQNSDDDFTLRSILGSNERSGQWVVPKNIYLSNFMGSVVLDFTDAIFAHQNVTIHVNCIFGSDEIYVPEHVNVVSKMFCILSSLENKSVSLNKRQGPTIHIEGKAVMGSVEVKIKRTIKEKFMSFANELKTQFGTGNNSR
;
A
#
# COMPACT_ATOMS: atom_id res chain seq x y z
N MET A 1 -19.80 -21.48 -25.93
CA MET A 1 -19.65 -22.95 -25.93
C MET A 1 -18.87 -23.32 -24.69
N SER A 2 -19.47 -24.08 -23.76
CA SER A 2 -18.81 -24.48 -22.52
C SER A 2 -17.75 -25.54 -22.82
N VAL A 3 -16.53 -25.28 -22.36
CA VAL A 3 -15.42 -26.25 -22.39
C VAL A 3 -15.82 -27.48 -21.57
N LYS A 4 -15.56 -28.68 -22.09
CA LYS A 4 -15.78 -29.94 -21.35
C LYS A 4 -15.06 -29.88 -20.01
N VAL A 5 -15.65 -30.43 -18.96
CA VAL A 5 -15.11 -30.27 -17.60
C VAL A 5 -13.73 -30.93 -17.46
N GLU A 6 -13.48 -32.00 -18.20
CA GLU A 6 -12.17 -32.67 -18.32
C GLU A 6 -11.06 -31.74 -18.84
N ASP A 7 -11.40 -30.76 -19.67
CA ASP A 7 -10.45 -29.83 -20.30
C ASP A 7 -10.28 -28.53 -19.49
N ARG A 8 -10.95 -28.39 -18.33
CA ARG A 8 -10.84 -27.19 -17.47
C ARG A 8 -9.68 -27.32 -16.48
N PRO A 9 -8.95 -26.22 -16.20
CA PRO A 9 -7.92 -26.21 -15.16
C PRO A 9 -8.51 -26.68 -13.82
N ILE A 10 -7.83 -27.64 -13.17
CA ILE A 10 -8.29 -28.24 -11.90
C ILE A 10 -8.56 -27.20 -10.82
N GLU A 11 -7.74 -26.14 -10.76
CA GLU A 11 -7.93 -25.06 -9.78
C GLU A 11 -9.21 -24.25 -10.02
N GLN A 12 -9.60 -24.09 -11.28
CA GLN A 12 -10.85 -23.40 -11.61
C GLN A 12 -12.07 -24.24 -11.21
N VAL A 13 -11.98 -25.57 -11.34
CA VAL A 13 -13.04 -26.50 -10.92
C VAL A 13 -13.09 -26.60 -9.40
N ARG A 14 -11.93 -26.62 -8.73
CA ARG A 14 -11.82 -26.63 -7.27
C ARG A 14 -12.45 -25.39 -6.66
N GLU A 15 -12.14 -24.20 -7.19
CA GLU A 15 -12.76 -22.96 -6.74
C GLU A 15 -14.30 -23.01 -6.88
N GLN A 16 -14.82 -23.53 -7.99
CA GLN A 16 -16.26 -23.69 -8.21
C GLN A 16 -16.92 -24.63 -7.19
N VAL A 17 -16.26 -25.74 -6.87
CA VAL A 17 -16.73 -26.72 -5.89
C VAL A 17 -16.70 -26.15 -4.47
N ILE A 18 -15.64 -25.43 -4.10
CA ILE A 18 -15.55 -24.74 -2.80
C ILE A 18 -16.66 -23.70 -2.67
N ASP A 19 -16.92 -22.91 -3.72
CA ASP A 19 -18.00 -21.93 -3.74
C ASP A 19 -19.37 -22.56 -3.53
N GLN A 20 -19.60 -23.70 -4.16
CA GLN A 20 -20.82 -24.50 -4.00
C GLN A 20 -20.97 -25.02 -2.56
N LEU A 21 -19.89 -25.52 -1.96
CA LEU A 21 -19.88 -26.00 -0.57
C LEU A 21 -20.22 -24.86 0.40
N ILE A 22 -19.60 -23.68 0.22
CA ILE A 22 -19.87 -22.49 1.03
C ILE A 22 -21.34 -22.08 0.91
N TYR A 23 -21.89 -22.07 -0.30
CA TYR A 23 -23.28 -21.69 -0.55
C TYR A 23 -24.29 -22.64 0.09
N ASN A 24 -24.06 -23.94 0.02
CA ASN A 24 -24.94 -24.94 0.64
C ASN A 24 -24.84 -24.91 2.17
N TYR A 25 -23.65 -24.66 2.72
CA TYR A 25 -23.46 -24.49 4.15
C TYR A 25 -24.17 -23.23 4.67
N SER A 26 -24.03 -22.10 3.98
CA SER A 26 -24.66 -20.83 4.40
C SER A 26 -26.19 -20.88 4.40
N HIS A 27 -26.78 -21.74 3.57
CA HIS A 27 -28.22 -21.98 3.51
C HIS A 27 -28.68 -23.14 4.41
N GLY A 28 -27.78 -23.74 5.20
CA GLY A 28 -28.09 -24.81 6.14
C GLY A 28 -28.43 -26.16 5.50
N VAL A 29 -28.10 -26.36 4.21
CA VAL A 29 -28.34 -27.62 3.49
C VAL A 29 -27.37 -28.72 3.97
N ILE A 30 -26.16 -28.34 4.35
CA ILE A 30 -25.15 -29.24 4.94
C ILE A 30 -24.70 -28.72 6.30
N SER A 31 -24.37 -29.65 7.21
CA SER A 31 -23.81 -29.31 8.52
C SER A 31 -22.37 -28.81 8.41
N VAL A 32 -21.87 -28.15 9.46
CA VAL A 32 -20.48 -27.70 9.55
C VAL A 32 -19.48 -28.86 9.42
N ASP A 33 -19.73 -30.00 10.09
CA ASP A 33 -18.86 -31.18 10.01
C ASP A 33 -18.82 -31.77 8.59
N ALA A 34 -19.97 -31.74 7.89
CA ALA A 34 -20.05 -32.20 6.51
C ALA A 34 -19.35 -31.24 5.54
N PHE A 35 -19.42 -29.94 5.81
CA PHE A 35 -18.70 -28.91 5.06
C PHE A 35 -17.19 -29.04 5.22
N GLU A 36 -16.66 -29.13 6.45
CA GLU A 36 -15.23 -29.25 6.72
C GLU A 36 -14.62 -30.50 6.05
N ARG A 37 -15.25 -31.67 6.22
CA ARG A 37 -14.80 -32.91 5.58
C ARG A 37 -14.75 -32.81 4.05
N ARG A 38 -15.75 -32.17 3.43
CA ARG A 38 -15.82 -31.99 1.97
C ARG A 38 -14.83 -30.94 1.49
N LEU A 39 -14.59 -29.89 2.26
CA LEU A 39 -13.59 -28.86 1.97
C LEU A 39 -12.18 -29.46 1.96
N ASP A 40 -11.83 -30.24 2.99
CA ASP A 40 -10.55 -30.94 3.05
C ASP A 40 -10.37 -31.89 1.86
N SER A 41 -11.41 -32.67 1.53
CA SER A 41 -11.42 -33.56 0.37
C SER A 41 -11.26 -32.82 -0.96
N ALA A 42 -11.80 -31.59 -1.08
CA ALA A 42 -11.66 -30.77 -2.28
C ALA A 42 -10.24 -30.20 -2.45
N MET A 43 -9.57 -29.88 -1.34
CA MET A 43 -8.17 -29.40 -1.37
C MET A 43 -7.21 -30.48 -1.84
N ASP A 44 -7.45 -31.73 -1.44
CA ASP A 44 -6.60 -32.88 -1.77
C ASP A 44 -7.02 -33.61 -3.06
N ALA A 45 -8.11 -33.20 -3.71
CA ALA A 45 -8.65 -33.89 -4.88
C ALA A 45 -7.66 -33.89 -6.07
N PRO A 46 -7.38 -35.07 -6.68
CA PRO A 46 -6.39 -35.20 -7.75
C PRO A 46 -6.95 -34.94 -9.15
N ASN A 47 -8.27 -34.91 -9.33
CA ASN A 47 -8.92 -34.77 -10.63
C ASN A 47 -10.28 -34.06 -10.53
N ASN A 48 -10.80 -33.63 -11.69
CA ASN A 48 -12.04 -32.87 -11.79
C ASN A 48 -13.27 -33.72 -11.43
N ASP A 49 -13.24 -35.04 -11.68
CA ASP A 49 -14.35 -35.95 -11.37
C ASP A 49 -14.53 -36.12 -9.86
N ALA A 50 -13.43 -36.27 -9.12
CA ALA A 50 -13.44 -36.34 -7.66
C ALA A 50 -13.96 -35.05 -7.04
N LEU A 51 -13.64 -33.89 -7.63
CA LEU A 51 -14.17 -32.59 -7.20
C LEU A 51 -15.69 -32.51 -7.39
N LEU A 52 -16.21 -32.96 -8.53
CA LEU A 52 -17.65 -32.92 -8.81
C LEU A 52 -18.46 -33.89 -7.93
N ALA A 53 -17.90 -35.06 -7.61
CA ALA A 53 -18.54 -36.03 -6.73
C ALA A 53 -18.82 -35.46 -5.32
N LEU A 54 -18.06 -34.47 -4.86
CA LEU A 54 -18.26 -33.83 -3.55
C LEU A 54 -19.50 -32.93 -3.48
N VAL A 55 -20.10 -32.59 -4.62
CA VAL A 55 -21.23 -31.66 -4.72
C VAL A 55 -22.41 -32.21 -5.50
N GLU A 56 -22.35 -33.47 -5.95
CA GLU A 56 -23.38 -34.11 -6.78
C GLU A 56 -24.74 -34.22 -6.08
N ASP A 57 -24.72 -34.41 -4.76
CA ASP A 57 -25.92 -34.51 -3.91
C ASP A 57 -26.44 -33.13 -3.43
N LEU A 58 -25.75 -32.04 -3.78
CA LEU A 58 -26.11 -30.70 -3.32
C LEU A 58 -27.08 -30.03 -4.29
N THR A 59 -28.23 -29.63 -3.77
CA THR A 59 -29.33 -29.09 -4.56
C THR A 59 -29.16 -27.62 -4.94
N LEU A 60 -28.41 -26.85 -4.15
CA LEU A 60 -28.20 -25.43 -4.41
C LEU A 60 -26.96 -25.22 -5.26
N ASN A 61 -27.20 -24.78 -6.50
CA ASN A 61 -26.14 -24.40 -7.42
C ASN A 61 -25.79 -22.91 -7.26
N THR A 62 -24.50 -22.62 -7.34
CA THR A 62 -24.02 -21.24 -7.38
C THR A 62 -24.36 -20.61 -8.72
N ASP A 63 -25.49 -19.90 -8.77
CA ASP A 63 -25.93 -19.16 -9.95
C ASP A 63 -25.02 -17.93 -10.23
N GLN A 64 -25.16 -17.34 -11.42
CA GLN A 64 -24.48 -16.09 -11.78
C GLN A 64 -24.71 -14.97 -10.73
N GLN A 65 -25.84 -15.00 -10.03
CA GLN A 65 -26.15 -14.08 -8.93
C GLN A 65 -25.25 -14.29 -7.69
N TYR A 66 -24.96 -15.52 -7.29
CA TYR A 66 -24.04 -15.79 -6.17
C TYR A 66 -22.60 -15.36 -6.50
N LYS A 67 -22.15 -15.58 -7.74
CA LYS A 67 -20.82 -15.10 -8.19
C LYS A 67 -20.74 -13.58 -8.23
N ALA A 68 -21.83 -12.90 -8.61
CA ALA A 68 -21.92 -11.45 -8.57
C ALA A 68 -21.94 -10.91 -7.12
N GLU A 69 -22.66 -11.57 -6.21
CA GLU A 69 -22.69 -11.23 -4.79
C GLU A 69 -21.34 -11.45 -4.10
N LYS A 70 -20.68 -12.59 -4.34
CA LYS A 70 -19.31 -12.87 -3.88
C LYS A 70 -18.34 -11.81 -4.41
N GLN A 71 -18.40 -11.45 -5.69
CA GLN A 71 -17.58 -10.34 -6.21
C GLN A 71 -17.94 -8.99 -5.58
N SER A 72 -19.19 -8.74 -5.22
CA SER A 72 -19.59 -7.47 -4.59
C SER A 72 -19.19 -7.36 -3.12
N GLN A 73 -19.17 -8.49 -2.40
CA GLN A 73 -18.79 -8.55 -0.98
C GLN A 73 -17.27 -8.59 -0.78
N PHE A 74 -16.52 -9.21 -1.70
CA PHE A 74 -15.06 -9.34 -1.61
C PHE A 74 -14.28 -8.32 -2.46
N LYS A 75 -14.95 -7.47 -3.24
CA LYS A 75 -14.29 -6.28 -3.81
C LYS A 75 -14.26 -5.19 -2.73
N PRO A 76 -13.10 -4.54 -2.48
CA PRO A 76 -13.08 -3.33 -1.69
C PRO A 76 -14.13 -2.37 -2.25
N HIS A 77 -15.03 -1.92 -1.39
CA HIS A 77 -16.09 -0.99 -1.76
C HIS A 77 -15.44 0.37 -2.02
N TYR A 78 -14.92 0.57 -3.23
CA TYR A 78 -14.57 1.90 -3.71
C TYR A 78 -15.89 2.65 -3.81
N SER A 79 -16.19 3.52 -2.85
CA SER A 79 -17.23 4.52 -3.04
C SER A 79 -16.86 5.27 -4.31
N ALA A 80 -17.65 5.08 -5.38
CA ALA A 80 -17.54 5.84 -6.61
C ALA A 80 -17.96 7.31 -6.42
N GLN A 81 -17.96 7.81 -5.18
CA GLN A 81 -17.63 9.20 -4.96
C GLN A 81 -16.17 9.38 -5.31
N GLN A 82 -15.96 9.75 -6.57
CA GLN A 82 -15.00 10.78 -6.95
C GLN A 82 -15.22 12.01 -6.06
N ASN A 83 -14.87 11.90 -4.77
CA ASN A 83 -14.20 13.01 -4.17
C ASN A 83 -12.85 12.98 -4.87
N SER A 84 -12.67 13.89 -5.81
CA SER A 84 -11.38 14.55 -5.94
C SER A 84 -11.05 15.14 -4.57
N ASP A 85 -10.70 14.29 -3.60
CA ASP A 85 -10.02 14.72 -2.40
C ASP A 85 -8.62 15.04 -2.89
N ASP A 86 -8.53 16.20 -3.55
CA ASP A 86 -7.30 16.97 -3.71
C ASP A 86 -6.67 17.21 -2.33
N ASP A 87 -7.40 16.98 -1.24
CA ASP A 87 -7.03 17.26 0.13
C ASP A 87 -6.99 15.98 0.98
N PHE A 88 -5.86 15.71 1.64
CA PHE A 88 -5.73 14.68 2.67
C PHE A 88 -5.40 15.31 4.02
N THR A 89 -6.06 14.90 5.09
CA THR A 89 -5.82 15.45 6.43
C THR A 89 -5.30 14.37 7.36
N LEU A 90 -4.19 14.65 8.02
CA LEU A 90 -3.57 13.81 9.04
C LEU A 90 -3.51 14.59 10.36
N ARG A 91 -4.10 14.02 11.42
CA ARG A 91 -4.15 14.66 12.74
C ARG A 91 -3.66 13.70 13.81
N SER A 92 -2.73 14.18 14.64
CA SER A 92 -2.30 13.51 15.85
C SER A 92 -2.45 14.44 17.05
N ILE A 93 -3.03 13.94 18.13
CA ILE A 93 -3.18 14.65 19.41
C ILE A 93 -2.73 13.67 20.50
N LEU A 94 -1.66 13.99 21.22
CA LEU A 94 -1.13 13.15 22.31
C LEU A 94 -0.82 11.71 21.87
N GLY A 95 -0.35 11.52 20.64
CA GLY A 95 -0.11 10.19 20.08
C GLY A 95 0.81 10.20 18.87
N SER A 96 0.91 9.04 18.22
CA SER A 96 1.67 8.86 16.99
C SER A 96 0.75 8.51 15.82
N ASN A 97 0.96 9.11 14.66
CA ASN A 97 0.26 8.72 13.44
C ASN A 97 1.25 8.48 12.31
N GLU A 98 1.11 7.35 11.60
CA GLU A 98 1.98 7.00 10.49
C GLU A 98 1.15 6.78 9.21
N ARG A 99 1.62 7.36 8.12
CA ARG A 99 1.12 7.08 6.77
C ARG A 99 2.27 6.55 5.92
N SER A 100 2.21 5.26 5.59
CA SER A 100 3.21 4.55 4.76
C SER A 100 2.54 3.55 3.80
N GLY A 101 3.34 2.93 2.92
CA GLY A 101 2.90 1.97 1.90
C GLY A 101 2.49 2.63 0.58
N GLN A 102 1.77 1.88 -0.26
CA GLN A 102 1.33 2.37 -1.57
C GLN A 102 0.02 3.16 -1.44
N TRP A 103 0.08 4.45 -1.75
CA TRP A 103 -1.08 5.34 -1.77
C TRP A 103 -0.94 6.40 -2.85
N VAL A 104 -2.08 6.90 -3.34
CA VAL A 104 -2.10 8.01 -4.30
C VAL A 104 -2.00 9.32 -3.54
N VAL A 105 -0.97 10.11 -3.86
CA VAL A 105 -0.69 11.39 -3.21
C VAL A 105 -1.62 12.46 -3.77
N PRO A 106 -2.46 13.10 -2.93
CA PRO A 106 -3.33 14.19 -3.33
C PRO A 106 -2.55 15.50 -3.42
N LYS A 107 -3.18 16.53 -3.96
CA LYS A 107 -2.54 17.84 -4.21
C LYS A 107 -2.19 18.61 -2.94
N ASN A 108 -3.02 18.54 -1.90
CA ASN A 108 -2.87 19.22 -0.63
C ASN A 108 -2.92 18.20 0.51
N ILE A 109 -2.01 18.34 1.47
CA ILE A 109 -1.92 17.48 2.65
C ILE A 109 -1.91 18.40 3.88
N TYR A 110 -2.90 18.28 4.76
CA TYR A 110 -2.98 19.03 6.01
C TYR A 110 -2.50 18.17 7.17
N LEU A 111 -1.36 18.52 7.74
CA LEU A 111 -0.74 17.82 8.85
C LEU A 111 -0.87 18.64 10.14
N SER A 112 -1.63 18.14 11.10
CA SER A 112 -1.83 18.77 12.41
C SER A 112 -1.32 17.86 13.51
N ASN A 113 -0.20 18.22 14.12
CA ASN A 113 0.39 17.48 15.23
C ASN A 113 0.37 18.34 16.49
N PHE A 114 -0.32 17.86 17.52
CA PHE A 114 -0.38 18.49 18.84
C PHE A 114 0.12 17.52 19.89
N MET A 115 1.32 17.78 20.45
CA MET A 115 1.94 16.94 21.48
C MET A 115 2.10 15.48 21.07
N GLY A 116 2.64 15.20 19.89
CA GLY A 116 2.76 13.84 19.37
C GLY A 116 3.84 13.68 18.31
N SER A 117 3.78 12.57 17.58
CA SER A 117 4.62 12.33 16.41
C SER A 117 3.78 12.02 15.17
N VAL A 118 4.24 12.50 14.01
CA VAL A 118 3.64 12.13 12.73
C VAL A 118 4.72 11.69 11.76
N VAL A 119 4.52 10.53 11.14
CA VAL A 119 5.43 9.99 10.13
C VAL A 119 4.68 9.92 8.80
N LEU A 120 5.22 10.58 7.78
CA LEU A 120 4.70 10.57 6.42
C LEU A 120 5.76 9.97 5.49
N ASP A 121 5.44 8.82 4.91
CA ASP A 121 6.34 8.10 4.01
C ASP A 121 5.82 8.12 2.57
N PHE A 122 6.59 8.77 1.70
CA PHE A 122 6.34 8.86 0.26
C PHE A 122 7.13 7.84 -0.57
N THR A 123 7.84 6.91 0.08
CA THR A 123 8.74 5.96 -0.62
C THR A 123 8.02 5.11 -1.67
N ASP A 124 6.85 4.54 -1.31
CA ASP A 124 6.03 3.72 -2.21
C ASP A 124 4.82 4.49 -2.78
N ALA A 125 4.80 5.81 -2.60
CA ALA A 125 3.66 6.64 -2.94
C ALA A 125 3.59 6.95 -4.45
N ILE A 126 2.37 7.04 -4.98
CA ILE A 126 2.09 7.34 -6.38
C ILE A 126 1.69 8.82 -6.47
N PHE A 127 2.55 9.63 -7.07
CA PHE A 127 2.26 11.05 -7.27
C PHE A 127 1.30 11.26 -8.44
N ALA A 128 0.06 11.68 -8.14
CA ALA A 128 -0.92 12.04 -9.17
C ALA A 128 -0.68 13.46 -9.74
N HIS A 129 0.03 14.31 -8.99
CA HIS A 129 0.25 15.72 -9.32
C HIS A 129 1.74 16.07 -9.33
N GLN A 130 2.12 17.03 -10.20
CA GLN A 130 3.49 17.51 -10.28
C GLN A 130 3.87 18.43 -9.10
N ASN A 131 2.91 19.12 -8.51
CA ASN A 131 3.11 19.97 -7.34
C ASN A 131 2.16 19.51 -6.24
N VAL A 132 2.71 19.18 -5.07
CA VAL A 132 1.98 18.74 -3.88
C VAL A 132 2.34 19.67 -2.73
N THR A 133 1.36 20.16 -1.99
CA THR A 133 1.57 21.06 -0.85
C THR A 133 1.24 20.36 0.45
N ILE A 134 2.17 20.36 1.41
CA ILE A 134 2.00 19.85 2.77
C ILE A 134 1.88 21.05 3.71
N HIS A 135 0.68 21.30 4.21
CA HIS A 135 0.39 22.29 5.24
C HIS A 135 0.65 21.71 6.63
N VAL A 136 1.80 22.03 7.23
CA VAL A 136 2.24 21.55 8.53
C VAL A 136 1.87 22.54 9.63
N ASN A 137 1.17 22.05 10.64
CA ASN A 137 0.92 22.74 11.91
C ASN A 137 1.35 21.83 13.06
N CYS A 138 2.60 22.01 13.49
CA CYS A 138 3.21 21.22 14.56
C CYS A 138 3.33 22.05 15.83
N ILE A 139 2.78 21.55 16.94
CA ILE A 139 2.84 22.20 18.25
C ILE A 139 3.29 21.14 19.26
N PHE A 140 4.44 21.35 19.90
CA PHE A 140 4.99 20.42 20.89
C PHE A 140 5.21 18.98 20.38
N GLY A 141 5.62 18.80 19.12
CA GLY A 141 5.72 17.47 18.51
C GLY A 141 6.90 17.29 17.56
N SER A 142 6.94 16.12 16.93
CA SER A 142 7.92 15.77 15.91
C SER A 142 7.25 15.25 14.64
N ASP A 143 7.55 15.86 13.50
CA ASP A 143 7.07 15.41 12.20
C ASP A 143 8.24 14.90 11.35
N GLU A 144 8.14 13.66 10.90
CA GLU A 144 9.13 13.05 10.01
C GLU A 144 8.51 12.81 8.63
N ILE A 145 9.15 13.36 7.61
CA ILE A 145 8.69 13.25 6.22
C ILE A 145 9.78 12.54 5.42
N TYR A 146 9.47 11.33 4.94
CA TYR A 146 10.34 10.52 4.10
C TYR A 146 9.98 10.72 2.63
N VAL A 147 10.95 11.16 1.84
CA VAL A 147 10.78 11.51 0.43
C VAL A 147 11.74 10.68 -0.43
N PRO A 148 11.31 10.13 -1.58
CA PRO A 148 12.21 9.40 -2.47
C PRO A 148 13.11 10.33 -3.29
N GLU A 149 14.22 9.81 -3.81
CA GLU A 149 15.32 10.58 -4.45
C GLU A 149 14.93 11.36 -5.71
N HIS A 150 13.86 10.95 -6.38
CA HIS A 150 13.38 11.56 -7.62
C HIS A 150 12.34 12.67 -7.40
N VAL A 151 12.07 13.04 -6.13
CA VAL A 151 11.10 14.06 -5.74
C VAL A 151 11.84 15.28 -5.22
N ASN A 152 11.42 16.46 -5.67
CA ASN A 152 11.96 17.73 -5.21
C ASN A 152 11.24 18.17 -3.94
N VAL A 153 11.95 18.74 -2.97
CA VAL A 153 11.32 19.32 -1.78
C VAL A 153 11.69 20.79 -1.65
N VAL A 154 10.67 21.63 -1.48
CA VAL A 154 10.81 23.06 -1.17
C VAL A 154 10.15 23.30 0.18
N SER A 155 10.94 23.72 1.17
CA SER A 155 10.44 23.96 2.52
C SER A 155 10.33 25.45 2.82
N LYS A 156 9.14 25.88 3.24
CA LYS A 156 8.81 27.25 3.65
C LYS A 156 7.99 27.21 4.94
N MET A 157 8.69 27.08 6.07
CA MET A 157 8.04 27.00 7.38
C MET A 157 8.41 28.16 8.29
N PHE A 158 7.47 28.55 9.13
CA PHE A 158 7.69 29.46 10.25
C PHE A 158 7.97 28.67 11.53
N CYS A 159 9.20 28.78 12.04
CA CYS A 159 9.67 28.00 13.18
C CYS A 159 9.81 28.88 14.43
N ILE A 160 9.13 28.54 15.52
CA ILE A 160 9.25 29.22 16.83
C ILE A 160 9.74 28.19 17.85
N LEU A 161 10.98 28.37 18.36
CA LEU A 161 11.61 27.43 19.28
C LEU A 161 11.61 25.98 18.74
N SER A 162 11.74 25.82 17.42
CA SER A 162 11.67 24.55 16.72
C SER A 162 12.80 24.40 15.71
N SER A 163 13.09 23.17 15.29
CA SER A 163 14.05 22.89 14.22
C SER A 163 13.33 22.44 12.94
N LEU A 164 13.82 22.89 11.80
CA LEU A 164 13.49 22.35 10.48
C LEU A 164 14.80 21.89 9.83
N GLU A 165 14.89 20.60 9.53
CA GLU A 165 16.04 20.04 8.84
C GLU A 165 15.57 19.37 7.53
N ASN A 166 16.14 19.81 6.41
CA ASN A 166 15.84 19.26 5.10
C ASN A 166 17.10 18.57 4.53
N LYS A 167 17.10 17.24 4.57
CA LYS A 167 18.15 16.37 4.01
C LYS A 167 17.80 15.83 2.62
N SER A 168 16.80 16.42 1.94
CA SER A 168 16.44 16.01 0.59
C SER A 168 17.49 16.48 -0.43
N VAL A 169 17.80 15.60 -1.38
CA VAL A 169 18.72 15.84 -2.48
C VAL A 169 17.92 15.66 -3.76
N SER A 170 17.70 16.76 -4.48
CA SER A 170 17.00 16.73 -5.76
C SER A 170 17.99 16.35 -6.87
N LEU A 171 17.91 15.09 -7.33
CA LEU A 171 18.71 14.61 -8.48
C LEU A 171 18.12 15.08 -9.82
N ASN A 172 16.80 15.33 -9.88
CA ASN A 172 16.08 15.65 -11.12
C ASN A 172 15.15 16.88 -10.98
N LYS A 173 15.74 18.06 -10.75
CA LYS A 173 15.01 19.36 -10.60
C LYS A 173 14.00 19.69 -11.71
N ARG A 174 14.14 19.13 -12.91
CA ARG A 174 13.31 19.51 -14.08
C ARG A 174 12.17 18.55 -14.42
N GLN A 175 12.17 17.32 -13.90
CA GLN A 175 11.20 16.29 -14.31
C GLN A 175 10.50 15.57 -13.15
N GLY A 176 11.02 15.68 -11.92
CA GLY A 176 10.38 15.08 -10.74
C GLY A 176 9.21 15.92 -10.20
N PRO A 177 8.25 15.29 -9.51
CA PRO A 177 7.23 16.02 -8.75
C PRO A 177 7.90 16.82 -7.62
N THR A 178 7.25 17.91 -7.22
CA THR A 178 7.75 18.84 -6.19
C THR A 178 6.79 18.89 -5.01
N ILE A 179 7.32 18.63 -3.83
CA ILE A 179 6.63 18.76 -2.56
C ILE A 179 6.97 20.12 -1.94
N HIS A 180 5.96 20.95 -1.75
CA HIS A 180 6.03 22.23 -1.04
C HIS A 180 5.61 22.00 0.41
N ILE A 181 6.51 22.16 1.36
CA ILE A 181 6.20 22.05 2.79
C ILE A 181 6.00 23.45 3.32
N GLU A 182 4.76 23.78 3.71
CA GLU A 182 4.38 25.10 4.18
C GLU A 182 3.73 25.05 5.55
N GLY A 183 3.88 26.09 6.37
CA GLY A 183 3.13 26.22 7.61
C GLY A 183 4.00 26.65 8.79
N LYS A 184 3.70 26.14 9.99
CA LYS A 184 4.38 26.55 11.22
C LYS A 184 4.69 25.38 12.15
N ALA A 185 5.81 25.51 12.85
CA ALA A 185 6.21 24.62 13.94
C ALA A 185 6.50 25.44 15.19
N VAL A 186 5.98 25.01 16.34
CA VAL A 186 6.19 25.65 17.64
C VAL A 186 6.65 24.60 18.65
N MET A 187 7.85 24.80 19.22
CA MET A 187 8.44 23.89 20.23
C MET A 187 8.47 22.43 19.78
N GLY A 188 8.96 22.18 18.57
CA GLY A 188 8.97 20.84 17.96
C GLY A 188 10.09 20.67 16.93
N SER A 189 10.03 19.59 16.17
CA SER A 189 10.99 19.31 15.09
C SER A 189 10.29 18.82 13.84
N VAL A 190 10.66 19.37 12.69
CA VAL A 190 10.22 18.87 11.38
C VAL A 190 11.46 18.41 10.62
N GLU A 191 11.52 17.13 10.28
CA GLU A 191 12.66 16.55 9.59
C GLU A 191 12.23 15.92 8.27
N VAL A 192 12.88 16.33 7.18
CA VAL A 192 12.70 15.76 5.85
C VAL A 192 13.90 14.89 5.52
N LYS A 193 13.68 13.58 5.37
CA LYS A 193 14.72 12.57 5.10
C LYS A 193 14.50 11.93 3.74
N ILE A 194 15.59 11.50 3.12
CA ILE A 194 15.52 10.54 2.03
C ILE A 194 15.61 9.13 2.62
N LYS A 195 14.62 8.29 2.33
CA LYS A 195 14.68 6.87 2.67
C LYS A 195 15.47 6.15 1.57
N ARG A 196 16.80 6.11 1.70
CA ARG A 196 17.66 5.35 0.78
C ARG A 196 17.31 3.87 0.87
N THR A 197 17.04 3.24 -0.27
CA THR A 197 16.82 1.79 -0.31
C THR A 197 18.12 1.06 0.06
N ILE A 198 18.03 -0.12 0.67
CA ILE A 198 19.20 -0.91 1.10
C ILE A 198 20.16 -1.14 -0.08
N LYS A 199 19.62 -1.37 -1.27
CA LYS A 199 20.36 -1.55 -2.53
C LYS A 199 21.22 -0.34 -2.88
N GLU A 200 20.72 0.87 -2.68
CA GLU A 200 21.44 2.11 -2.96
C GLU A 200 22.56 2.37 -1.94
N LYS A 201 22.33 2.05 -0.66
CA LYS A 201 23.40 2.10 0.37
C LYS A 201 24.54 1.14 0.03
N PHE A 202 24.21 -0.06 -0.47
CA PHE A 202 25.21 -1.02 -0.94
C PHE A 202 25.97 -0.55 -2.17
N MET A 203 25.30 0.07 -3.15
CA MET A 203 25.94 0.59 -4.35
C MET A 203 26.82 1.83 -4.07
N SER A 204 26.41 2.72 -3.17
CA SER A 204 27.24 3.86 -2.76
C SER A 204 28.50 3.40 -2.02
N PHE A 205 28.36 2.41 -1.13
CA PHE A 205 29.50 1.79 -0.43
C PHE A 205 30.46 1.10 -1.41
N ALA A 206 29.93 0.34 -2.38
CA ALA A 206 30.75 -0.31 -3.42
C ALA A 206 31.50 0.71 -4.29
N ASN A 207 30.88 1.85 -4.62
CA ASN A 207 31.53 2.93 -5.37
C ASN A 207 32.61 3.64 -4.54
N GLU A 208 32.37 3.89 -3.25
CA GLU A 208 33.38 4.45 -2.33
C GLU A 208 34.62 3.56 -2.23
N LEU A 209 34.43 2.24 -2.06
CA LEU A 209 35.53 1.28 -2.08
C LEU A 209 36.27 1.32 -3.43
N LYS A 210 35.56 1.31 -4.55
CA LYS A 210 36.18 1.39 -5.88
C LYS A 210 36.99 2.67 -6.06
N THR A 211 36.55 3.80 -5.52
CA THR A 211 37.31 5.07 -5.58
C THR A 211 38.56 5.06 -4.69
N GLN A 212 38.49 4.44 -3.50
CA GLN A 212 39.65 4.28 -2.61
C GLN A 212 40.69 3.28 -3.16
N PHE A 213 40.26 2.21 -3.81
CA PHE A 213 41.17 1.22 -4.40
C PHE A 213 41.60 1.54 -5.84
N GLY A 214 40.84 2.37 -6.56
CA GLY A 214 41.09 2.73 -7.96
C GLY A 214 42.09 3.87 -8.18
N THR A 215 42.47 4.62 -7.14
CA THR A 215 43.46 5.73 -7.24
C THR A 215 44.92 5.27 -7.09
N GLY A 216 45.18 3.98 -6.92
CA GLY A 216 46.54 3.45 -6.68
C GLY A 216 47.37 3.11 -7.92
N ASN A 217 46.92 3.36 -9.16
CA ASN A 217 47.61 2.82 -10.33
C ASN A 217 47.73 3.81 -11.52
N ASN A 218 48.20 5.03 -11.27
CA ASN A 218 48.74 5.87 -12.35
C ASN A 218 49.83 6.84 -11.85
N SER A 219 51.02 6.31 -11.61
CA SER A 219 52.27 7.07 -11.66
C SER A 219 53.41 6.13 -12.02
N ARG A 220 53.69 6.02 -13.32
CA ARG A 220 55.00 5.63 -13.87
C ARG A 220 55.44 6.73 -14.83
#